data_AF-A0A7H5F4J3-F1
#
_entry.id   AF-A0A7H5F4J3-F1
#
_cell.length_a   1.000
_cell.length_b   1.000
_cell.length_c   1.000
_cell.angle_alpha   90.00
_cell.angle_beta   90.00
_cell.angle_gamma   90.00
#
_symmetry.space_group_name_H-M   'P 1'
#
loop_
_entity.id
_entity.type
_entity.pdbx_description
1 polymer ?
#
loop_
_entity_poly.entity_id
_entity_poly.type
_entity_poly.pdbx_seq_one_letter_code
_entity_poly.pdbx_strand_id
1 'polypeptide(L)'
;MAFIPVNPAITKNGSLLSLIPKFGEERAKVVPLEETNNDLIFVNFNVVQESISTSVAATIKLSPIFGGDIKYNDKAYYLDAIAYVDKYDKVISEDRVVYATRWGVGIRIVLKLTNLDVNFQLSLNSIGAAVELGKVNARYEIQGLGLGIDGLNIVLSKLSPVDDFTYDTYLAIKKKVIPELSKYIAKNKETLIPQPIAVEINEPLSVSNLYKGKTVAFTVKQIARGKSLEECLRSNSDLYDEDIILDVYEEMVGKVKKTDTPSDDAVSRARNWLRDIR
;
A
#
# COMPACT_ATOMS: atom_id res chain seq x y z
N MET A 1 10.48 11.88 -3.89
CA MET A 1 9.89 10.53 -3.77
C MET A 1 9.54 10.32 -2.29
N ALA A 2 8.60 9.44 -1.95
CA ALA A 2 8.05 9.32 -0.59
C ALA A 2 8.21 7.89 -0.09
N PHE A 3 8.46 7.72 1.21
CA PHE A 3 8.47 6.42 1.85
C PHE A 3 7.06 5.84 1.88
N ILE A 4 6.95 4.59 1.45
CA ILE A 4 5.70 3.83 1.44
C ILE A 4 5.81 2.78 2.53
N PRO A 5 4.82 2.68 3.44
CA PRO A 5 4.84 1.65 4.47
C PRO A 5 4.85 0.27 3.82
N VAL A 6 5.52 -0.71 4.41
CA VAL A 6 5.49 -2.10 3.93
C VAL A 6 5.28 -3.06 5.07
N ASN A 7 4.83 -4.27 4.74
CA ASN A 7 4.98 -5.41 5.64
C ASN A 7 6.49 -5.68 5.85
N PRO A 8 6.98 -5.75 7.11
CA PRO A 8 8.40 -5.88 7.40
C PRO A 8 8.98 -7.27 7.10
N ALA A 9 8.16 -8.24 6.72
CA ALA A 9 8.62 -9.60 6.47
C ALA A 9 9.56 -9.66 5.26
N ILE A 10 10.78 -10.18 5.49
CA ILE A 10 11.82 -10.37 4.49
C ILE A 10 12.14 -11.86 4.25
N THR A 11 12.60 -12.19 3.05
CA THR A 11 13.15 -13.52 2.75
C THR A 11 14.53 -13.69 3.41
N LYS A 12 15.04 -14.92 3.41
CA LYS A 12 16.43 -15.22 3.81
C LYS A 12 17.47 -14.44 3.00
N ASN A 13 17.11 -14.02 1.78
CA ASN A 13 17.97 -13.26 0.87
C ASN A 13 17.83 -11.74 1.05
N GLY A 14 17.04 -11.27 2.02
CA GLY A 14 16.84 -9.85 2.31
C GLY A 14 15.80 -9.15 1.43
N SER A 15 14.94 -9.90 0.72
CA SER A 15 13.91 -9.31 -0.14
C SER A 15 12.59 -9.13 0.58
N LEU A 16 11.91 -8.00 0.37
CA LEU A 16 10.61 -7.71 0.97
C LEU A 16 9.51 -8.57 0.37
N LEU A 17 8.91 -9.46 1.17
CA LEU A 17 7.83 -10.35 0.73
C LEU A 17 6.63 -9.61 0.13
N SER A 18 6.39 -8.36 0.56
CA SER A 18 5.34 -7.48 0.04
C SER A 18 5.59 -7.03 -1.40
N LEU A 19 6.84 -6.97 -1.85
CA LEU A 19 7.23 -6.43 -3.16
C LEU A 19 7.55 -7.52 -4.18
N ILE A 20 7.92 -8.72 -3.74
CA ILE A 20 8.25 -9.87 -4.62
C ILE A 20 7.17 -10.14 -5.68
N PRO A 21 5.85 -10.16 -5.37
CA PRO A 21 4.85 -10.49 -6.37
C PRO A 21 4.83 -9.54 -7.57
N LYS A 22 5.28 -8.29 -7.39
CA LYS A 22 5.28 -7.28 -8.44
C LYS A 22 6.65 -7.13 -9.12
N PHE A 23 7.73 -7.15 -8.34
CA PHE A 23 9.05 -6.79 -8.84
C PHE A 23 10.02 -7.98 -8.94
N GLY A 24 9.65 -9.16 -8.42
CA GLY A 24 10.53 -10.32 -8.32
C GLY A 24 11.46 -10.24 -7.10
N GLU A 25 12.05 -11.37 -6.73
CA GLU A 25 12.83 -11.48 -5.49
C GLU A 25 14.09 -10.61 -5.51
N GLU A 26 14.88 -10.66 -6.58
CA GLU A 26 16.16 -9.93 -6.66
C GLU A 26 15.98 -8.42 -6.60
N ARG A 27 14.95 -7.89 -7.27
CA ARG A 27 14.69 -6.44 -7.33
C ARG A 27 14.07 -5.89 -6.05
N ALA A 28 13.42 -6.74 -5.26
CA ALA A 28 12.76 -6.40 -3.99
C ALA A 28 13.69 -6.39 -2.77
N LYS A 29 15.02 -6.49 -2.96
CA LYS A 29 16.01 -6.44 -1.88
C LYS A 29 16.00 -5.10 -1.15
N VAL A 30 15.99 -5.14 0.18
CA VAL A 30 16.12 -3.93 1.01
C VAL A 30 17.51 -3.32 0.90
N VAL A 31 17.60 -2.01 1.17
CA VAL A 31 18.89 -1.38 1.47
C VAL A 31 19.31 -1.84 2.87
N PRO A 32 20.44 -2.55 3.02
CA PRO A 32 20.80 -3.16 4.29
C PRO A 32 21.09 -2.12 5.37
N LEU A 33 20.71 -2.45 6.61
CA LEU A 33 21.18 -1.73 7.78
C LEU A 33 22.61 -2.19 8.06
N GLU A 34 23.60 -1.35 7.77
CA GLU A 34 25.00 -1.63 8.15
C GLU A 34 25.08 -1.87 9.66
N GLU A 35 25.95 -2.81 10.09
CA GLU A 35 26.34 -3.02 11.49
C GLU A 35 27.04 -1.77 12.02
N THR A 36 26.26 -0.75 12.30
CA THR A 36 26.70 0.43 13.01
C THR A 36 26.42 0.18 14.48
N ASN A 37 27.39 0.51 15.35
CA ASN A 37 27.21 0.45 16.81
C ASN A 37 25.81 0.97 17.16
N ASN A 38 25.06 0.16 17.92
CA ASN A 38 23.63 0.32 18.24
C ASN A 38 23.19 1.72 18.72
N ASP A 39 24.14 2.61 19.01
CA ASP A 39 23.96 3.97 19.49
C ASP A 39 23.30 4.93 18.48
N LEU A 40 23.28 4.61 17.18
CA LEU A 40 22.78 5.51 16.13
C LEU A 40 21.37 5.20 15.59
N ILE A 41 20.75 4.08 15.96
CA ILE A 41 19.57 3.58 15.22
C ILE A 41 18.25 4.27 15.65
N PHE A 42 18.17 4.84 16.86
CA PHE A 42 16.92 5.36 17.43
C PHE A 42 17.09 6.77 18.04
N VAL A 43 17.45 7.74 17.22
CA VAL A 43 17.67 9.11 17.70
C VAL A 43 16.36 9.81 18.03
N ASN A 44 15.31 9.60 17.22
CA ASN A 44 14.04 10.31 17.34
C ASN A 44 12.85 9.34 17.32
N PHE A 45 11.91 9.56 18.24
CA PHE A 45 10.60 8.91 18.22
C PHE A 45 9.63 9.84 17.50
N ASN A 46 9.03 9.35 16.41
CA ASN A 46 8.15 10.08 15.54
C ASN A 46 6.76 9.44 15.51
N VAL A 47 5.74 10.29 15.38
CA VAL A 47 4.38 9.86 15.11
C VAL A 47 4.01 10.35 13.71
N VAL A 48 3.86 9.43 12.77
CA VAL A 48 3.52 9.69 11.38
C VAL A 48 2.09 9.21 11.13
N GLN A 49 1.29 9.99 10.41
CA GLN A 49 -0.08 9.66 10.08
C GLN A 49 -0.30 9.95 8.60
N GLU A 50 -0.69 8.94 7.84
CA GLU A 50 -0.92 9.09 6.40
C GLU A 50 -2.11 8.26 5.93
N SER A 51 -2.68 8.68 4.80
CA SER A 51 -3.70 7.95 4.07
C SER A 51 -3.10 7.34 2.81
N ILE A 52 -3.47 6.12 2.50
CA ILE A 52 -3.10 5.43 1.27
C ILE A 52 -4.36 4.85 0.62
N SER A 53 -4.34 4.64 -0.70
CA SER A 53 -5.45 3.92 -1.32
C SER A 53 -5.50 2.49 -0.79
N THR A 54 -6.70 1.97 -0.54
CA THR A 54 -6.92 0.58 -0.11
C THR A 54 -6.34 -0.41 -1.12
N SER A 55 -6.43 -0.12 -2.42
CA SER A 55 -5.82 -0.94 -3.46
C SER A 55 -4.31 -1.02 -3.32
N VAL A 56 -3.62 0.10 -3.07
CA VAL A 56 -2.16 0.07 -2.88
C VAL A 56 -1.84 -0.67 -1.59
N ALA A 57 -2.50 -0.36 -0.47
CA ALA A 57 -2.29 -1.05 0.80
C ALA A 57 -2.47 -2.58 0.70
N ALA A 58 -3.43 -3.04 -0.10
CA ALA A 58 -3.61 -4.46 -0.41
C ALA A 58 -2.46 -5.00 -1.27
N THR A 59 -2.04 -4.28 -2.32
CA THR A 59 -0.92 -4.67 -3.18
C THR A 59 0.38 -4.89 -2.39
N ILE A 60 0.71 -3.97 -1.47
CA ILE A 60 1.90 -4.09 -0.62
C ILE A 60 1.68 -4.98 0.61
N LYS A 61 0.53 -5.67 0.70
CA LYS A 61 0.15 -6.55 1.82
C LYS A 61 0.36 -5.87 3.19
N LEU A 62 0.00 -4.58 3.28
CA LEU A 62 0.27 -3.76 4.47
C LEU A 62 -0.38 -4.38 5.72
N SER A 63 -1.59 -4.90 5.59
CA SER A 63 -2.30 -5.63 6.65
C SER A 63 -3.34 -6.58 6.04
N PRO A 64 -3.60 -7.73 6.67
CA PRO A 64 -4.71 -8.63 6.33
C PRO A 64 -6.09 -7.97 6.31
N ILE A 65 -6.34 -6.89 7.07
CA ILE A 65 -7.66 -6.23 7.08
C ILE A 65 -8.05 -5.64 5.72
N PHE A 66 -7.09 -5.47 4.81
CA PHE A 66 -7.32 -5.03 3.44
C PHE A 66 -7.59 -6.17 2.44
N GLY A 67 -7.42 -7.44 2.84
CA GLY A 67 -7.49 -8.63 1.96
C GLY A 67 -8.90 -9.14 1.62
N GLY A 68 -9.92 -8.29 1.62
CA GLY A 68 -11.32 -8.67 1.30
C GLY A 68 -11.95 -7.75 0.25
N ASP A 69 -13.27 -7.76 0.13
CA ASP A 69 -13.98 -6.85 -0.79
C ASP A 69 -13.59 -5.39 -0.49
N ILE A 70 -12.97 -4.75 -1.49
CA ILE A 70 -12.59 -3.33 -1.47
C ILE A 70 -13.69 -2.58 -2.19
N LYS A 71 -14.46 -1.78 -1.45
CA LYS A 71 -15.46 -0.90 -2.07
C LYS A 71 -14.81 0.39 -2.55
N TYR A 72 -15.43 1.04 -3.54
CA TYR A 72 -14.94 2.28 -4.15
C TYR A 72 -14.65 3.40 -3.13
N ASN A 73 -15.41 3.46 -2.04
CA ASN A 73 -15.27 4.49 -1.01
C ASN A 73 -14.40 4.07 0.18
N ASP A 74 -13.79 2.89 0.17
CA ASP A 74 -12.94 2.47 1.27
C ASP A 74 -11.62 3.25 1.26
N LYS A 75 -11.18 3.72 2.43
CA LYS A 75 -9.86 4.37 2.59
C LYS A 75 -9.00 3.58 3.57
N ALA A 76 -7.72 3.47 3.25
CA ALA A 76 -6.72 2.92 4.15
C ALA A 76 -5.99 4.08 4.83
N TYR A 77 -5.87 4.00 6.14
CA TYR A 77 -5.09 4.93 6.95
C TYR A 77 -4.07 4.13 7.75
N TYR A 78 -2.94 4.74 8.06
CA TYR A 78 -2.05 4.19 9.06
C TYR A 78 -1.50 5.29 9.95
N LEU A 79 -1.27 4.92 11.21
CA LEU A 79 -0.51 5.69 12.17
C LEU A 79 0.72 4.87 12.55
N ASP A 80 1.89 5.43 12.34
CA ASP A 80 3.15 4.87 12.81
C ASP A 80 3.62 5.66 14.02
N ALA A 81 3.86 4.98 15.13
CA ALA A 81 4.50 5.55 16.32
C ALA A 81 5.82 4.80 16.53
N ILE A 82 6.89 5.35 15.94
CA ILE A 82 8.11 4.62 15.59
C ILE A 82 9.37 5.44 15.89
N ALA A 83 10.44 4.76 16.26
CA ALA A 83 11.80 5.28 16.13
C ALA A 83 12.45 4.63 14.91
N TYR A 84 13.10 5.41 14.06
CA TYR A 84 13.62 4.90 12.79
C TYR A 84 14.89 5.61 12.33
N VAL A 85 15.58 4.95 11.40
CA VAL A 85 16.68 5.46 10.60
C VAL A 85 16.43 5.14 9.13
N ASP A 86 16.76 6.08 8.25
CA ASP A 86 16.65 5.89 6.81
C ASP A 86 18.01 5.49 6.24
N LYS A 87 18.01 4.44 5.41
CA LYS A 87 19.19 4.00 4.65
C LYS A 87 18.89 4.13 3.17
N TYR A 88 19.79 4.80 2.46
CA TYR A 88 19.67 5.08 1.04
C TYR A 88 20.69 4.24 0.29
N ASP A 89 20.28 3.71 -0.86
CA ASP A 89 21.24 3.12 -1.78
C ASP A 89 22.13 4.24 -2.35
N LYS A 90 23.41 3.93 -2.52
CA LYS A 90 24.38 4.88 -3.10
C LYS A 90 24.23 4.97 -4.62
N VAL A 91 23.63 3.95 -5.25
CA VAL A 91 23.46 3.85 -6.70
C VAL A 91 22.03 3.43 -7.02
N ILE A 92 21.35 4.20 -7.87
CA ILE A 92 20.08 3.78 -8.47
C ILE A 92 20.43 2.77 -9.57
N SER A 93 20.13 1.49 -9.33
CA SER A 93 20.28 0.43 -10.34
C SER A 93 18.92 0.02 -10.88
N GLU A 94 18.84 -0.32 -12.17
CA GLU A 94 17.66 -0.94 -12.79
C GLU A 94 17.35 -2.31 -12.17
N ASP A 95 18.36 -2.96 -11.58
CA ASP A 95 18.24 -4.27 -10.94
C ASP A 95 17.59 -4.23 -9.56
N ARG A 96 17.32 -3.04 -8.99
CA ARG A 96 16.72 -2.88 -7.66
C ARG A 96 15.63 -1.81 -7.67
N VAL A 97 14.45 -2.18 -7.19
CA VAL A 97 13.32 -1.25 -7.11
C VAL A 97 13.36 -0.40 -5.83
N VAL A 98 13.95 -0.94 -4.76
CA VAL A 98 14.05 -0.27 -3.45
C VAL A 98 15.24 0.69 -3.46
N TYR A 99 14.96 1.98 -3.50
CA TYR A 99 15.96 3.05 -3.45
C TYR A 99 16.38 3.38 -2.02
N ALA A 100 15.44 3.37 -1.08
CA ALA A 100 15.72 3.59 0.33
C ALA A 100 14.89 2.66 1.22
N THR A 101 15.44 2.30 2.37
CA THR A 101 14.75 1.51 3.39
C THR A 101 14.77 2.26 4.72
N ARG A 102 13.58 2.46 5.28
CA ARG A 102 13.39 2.96 6.63
C ARG A 102 13.38 1.77 7.58
N TRP A 103 14.43 1.68 8.39
CA TRP A 103 14.57 0.68 9.44
C TRP A 103 14.07 1.27 10.74
N GLY A 104 13.15 0.60 11.43
CA GLY A 104 12.60 1.15 12.66
C GLY A 104 11.95 0.13 13.57
N VAL A 105 11.58 0.63 14.74
CA VAL A 105 10.89 -0.09 15.79
C VAL A 105 9.75 0.74 16.35
N GLY A 106 8.68 0.10 16.77
CA GLY A 106 7.49 0.79 17.27
C GLY A 106 6.22 0.03 16.93
N ILE A 107 5.13 0.78 16.78
CA ILE A 107 3.88 0.22 16.32
C ILE A 107 3.40 0.90 15.05
N ARG A 108 2.71 0.12 14.24
CA ARG A 108 1.84 0.60 13.18
C ARG A 108 0.41 0.22 13.51
N ILE A 109 -0.47 1.22 13.47
CA ILE A 109 -1.91 1.03 13.60
C ILE A 109 -2.50 1.27 12.23
N VAL A 110 -2.98 0.21 11.61
CA VAL A 110 -3.61 0.26 10.30
C VAL A 110 -5.11 0.38 10.49
N LEU A 111 -5.77 1.30 9.79
CA LEU A 111 -7.21 1.48 9.82
C LEU A 111 -7.80 1.25 8.43
N LYS A 112 -8.84 0.41 8.36
CA LYS A 112 -9.74 0.31 7.21
C LYS A 112 -11.01 1.09 7.53
N LEU A 113 -11.23 2.16 6.78
CA LEU A 113 -12.46 2.94 6.84
C LEU A 113 -13.40 2.46 5.74
N THR A 114 -14.66 2.21 6.10
CA THR A 114 -15.73 1.78 5.20
C THR A 114 -16.94 2.69 5.37
N ASN A 115 -17.81 2.75 4.35
CA ASN A 115 -19.00 3.62 4.33
C ASN A 115 -18.66 5.12 4.47
N LEU A 116 -17.60 5.59 3.81
CA LEU A 116 -17.28 7.01 3.75
C LEU A 116 -18.26 7.74 2.82
N ASP A 117 -18.97 8.73 3.36
CA ASP A 117 -19.59 9.77 2.55
C ASP A 117 -18.48 10.55 1.83
N VAL A 118 -18.54 10.50 0.50
CA VAL A 118 -17.46 10.84 -0.41
C VAL A 118 -17.20 12.35 -0.35
N ASN A 119 -16.22 12.78 0.46
CA ASN A 119 -15.43 14.03 0.33
C ASN A 119 -14.67 14.44 1.61
N PHE A 120 -14.70 13.65 2.69
CA PHE A 120 -13.95 14.04 3.89
C PHE A 120 -12.43 13.80 3.76
N GLN A 121 -11.65 14.87 3.92
CA GLN A 121 -10.25 14.78 4.32
C GLN A 121 -10.21 14.49 5.82
N LEU A 122 -10.16 13.21 6.18
CA LEU A 122 -10.12 12.82 7.58
C LEU A 122 -8.66 12.78 8.06
N SER A 123 -8.37 13.55 9.11
CA SER A 123 -7.27 13.28 10.06
C SER A 123 -7.68 12.21 11.08
N LEU A 124 -6.75 11.60 11.80
CA LEU A 124 -7.08 10.60 12.83
C LEU A 124 -8.05 11.15 13.90
N ASN A 125 -7.89 12.42 14.27
CA ASN A 125 -8.79 13.10 15.22
C ASN A 125 -10.23 13.13 14.69
N SER A 126 -10.40 13.45 13.40
CA SER A 126 -11.71 13.45 12.75
C SER A 126 -12.26 12.05 12.46
N ILE A 127 -11.41 11.03 12.33
CA ILE A 127 -11.87 9.63 12.22
C ILE A 127 -12.59 9.24 13.51
N GLY A 128 -11.97 9.47 14.67
CA GLY A 128 -12.59 9.14 15.97
C GLY A 128 -13.95 9.82 16.15
N ALA A 129 -14.06 11.10 15.81
CA ALA A 129 -15.33 11.83 15.86
C ALA A 129 -16.35 11.34 14.83
N ALA A 130 -15.92 11.02 13.61
CA ALA A 130 -16.82 10.53 12.56
C ALA A 130 -17.39 9.15 12.88
N VAL A 131 -16.61 8.28 13.54
CA VAL A 131 -17.12 6.98 14.01
C VAL A 131 -18.17 7.18 15.10
N GLU A 132 -17.90 8.06 16.07
CA GLU A 132 -18.83 8.35 17.17
C GLU A 132 -20.18 8.87 16.66
N LEU A 133 -20.16 9.67 15.58
CA LEU A 133 -21.36 10.19 14.92
C LEU A 133 -22.05 9.19 13.98
N GLY A 134 -21.55 7.95 13.89
CA GLY A 134 -22.07 6.91 13.00
C GLY A 134 -21.93 7.24 11.51
N LYS A 135 -20.97 8.09 11.14
CA LYS A 135 -20.74 8.55 9.75
C LYS A 135 -19.72 7.70 9.00
N VAL A 136 -18.93 6.91 9.70
CA VAL A 136 -17.95 6.00 9.12
C VAL A 136 -17.80 4.78 10.01
N ASN A 137 -17.60 3.61 9.41
CA ASN A 137 -17.19 2.42 10.14
C ASN A 137 -15.68 2.27 9.99
N ALA A 138 -14.97 2.15 11.10
CA ALA A 138 -13.52 2.03 11.13
C ALA A 138 -13.13 0.76 11.87
N ARG A 139 -12.29 -0.07 11.25
CA ARG A 139 -11.68 -1.24 11.88
C ARG A 139 -10.17 -1.05 11.90
N TYR A 140 -9.50 -1.44 12.97
CA TYR A 140 -8.05 -1.32 13.08
C TYR A 140 -7.34 -2.66 13.30
N GLU A 141 -6.06 -2.68 12.96
CA GLU A 141 -5.08 -3.71 13.32
C GLU A 141 -3.82 -3.04 13.88
N ILE A 142 -3.27 -3.62 14.94
CA ILE A 142 -2.00 -3.21 15.54
C ILE A 142 -0.91 -4.18 15.11
N GLN A 143 0.17 -3.62 14.56
CA GLN A 143 1.37 -4.33 14.19
C GLN A 143 2.52 -3.88 15.08
N GLY A 144 3.09 -4.82 15.83
CA GLY A 144 4.35 -4.60 16.55
C GLY A 144 5.53 -4.74 15.59
N LEU A 145 6.35 -3.70 15.50
CA LEU A 145 7.49 -3.63 14.61
C LEU A 145 8.77 -3.63 15.45
N GLY A 146 9.49 -4.75 15.48
CA GLY A 146 10.79 -4.83 16.14
C GLY A 146 10.81 -4.63 17.67
N LEU A 147 9.64 -4.68 18.33
CA LEU A 147 9.47 -4.39 19.76
C LEU A 147 9.74 -5.57 20.70
N GLY A 148 9.80 -6.79 20.17
CA GLY A 148 9.74 -8.01 20.99
C GLY A 148 8.39 -8.15 21.73
N ILE A 149 8.30 -9.17 22.59
CA ILE A 149 7.06 -9.49 23.30
C ILE A 149 6.72 -8.44 24.37
N ASP A 150 7.73 -7.94 25.09
CA ASP A 150 7.54 -7.00 26.19
C ASP A 150 7.05 -5.63 25.69
N GLY A 151 7.66 -5.12 24.61
CA GLY A 151 7.22 -3.88 23.99
C GLY A 151 5.82 -4.01 23.38
N LEU A 152 5.47 -5.16 22.82
CA LEU A 152 4.13 -5.41 22.30
C LEU A 152 3.08 -5.48 23.43
N ASN A 153 3.41 -6.06 24.58
CA ASN A 153 2.52 -6.13 25.75
C ASN A 153 2.14 -4.74 26.30
N ILE A 154 3.00 -3.73 26.14
CA ILE A 154 2.64 -2.34 26.48
C ILE A 154 1.42 -1.88 25.70
N VAL A 155 1.25 -2.36 24.47
CA VAL A 155 0.15 -1.97 23.60
C VAL A 155 -1.06 -2.88 23.82
N LEU A 156 -0.83 -4.20 23.82
CA LEU A 156 -1.90 -5.19 23.92
C LEU A 156 -2.59 -5.22 25.29
N SER A 157 -1.94 -4.72 26.34
CA SER A 157 -2.58 -4.53 27.66
C SER A 157 -3.63 -3.41 27.69
N LYS A 158 -3.66 -2.51 26.69
CA LYS A 158 -4.65 -1.42 26.59
C LYS A 158 -5.60 -1.57 25.41
N LEU A 159 -5.19 -2.30 24.38
CA LEU A 159 -5.90 -2.39 23.11
C LEU A 159 -5.92 -3.83 22.60
N SER A 160 -7.06 -4.28 22.11
CA SER A 160 -7.15 -5.51 21.32
C SER A 160 -6.27 -5.38 20.06
N PRO A 161 -5.61 -6.46 19.58
CA PRO A 161 -4.75 -6.40 18.38
C PRO A 161 -5.53 -6.09 17.10
N VAL A 162 -6.80 -6.52 17.01
CA VAL A 162 -7.73 -6.23 15.92
C VAL A 162 -9.09 -5.96 16.53
N ASP A 163 -9.70 -4.82 16.23
CA ASP A 163 -11.01 -4.44 16.77
C ASP A 163 -11.65 -3.29 15.97
N ASP A 164 -12.86 -2.91 16.34
CA ASP A 164 -13.48 -1.69 15.85
C ASP A 164 -12.80 -0.45 16.46
N PHE A 165 -12.57 0.56 15.62
CA PHE A 165 -11.91 1.78 16.02
C PHE A 165 -12.93 2.79 16.52
N THR A 166 -12.92 3.08 17.83
CA THR A 166 -13.83 4.03 18.49
C THR A 166 -13.08 5.29 18.95
N TYR A 167 -13.82 6.27 19.48
CA TYR A 167 -13.20 7.43 20.14
C TYR A 167 -12.35 7.03 21.36
N ASP A 168 -12.78 6.02 22.12
CA ASP A 168 -12.01 5.49 23.26
C ASP A 168 -10.72 4.82 22.81
N THR A 169 -10.75 4.07 21.70
CA THR A 169 -9.55 3.50 21.07
C THR A 169 -8.56 4.62 20.72
N TYR A 170 -9.04 5.69 20.07
CA TYR A 170 -8.22 6.87 19.76
C TYR A 170 -7.58 7.49 21.02
N LEU A 171 -8.37 7.68 22.08
CA LEU A 171 -7.86 8.25 23.34
C LEU A 171 -6.82 7.34 23.99
N ALA A 172 -7.02 6.02 23.98
CA ALA A 172 -6.08 5.05 24.52
C ALA A 172 -4.74 5.09 23.75
N ILE A 173 -4.78 5.14 22.41
CA ILE A 173 -3.59 5.28 21.56
C ILE A 173 -2.81 6.54 21.94
N LYS A 174 -3.49 7.69 21.91
CA LYS A 174 -2.85 9.00 22.09
C LYS A 174 -2.35 9.25 23.51
N LYS A 175 -3.16 8.92 24.52
CA LYS A 175 -2.89 9.30 25.92
C LYS A 175 -2.09 8.25 26.70
N LYS A 176 -2.16 6.98 26.29
CA LYS A 176 -1.54 5.87 27.04
C LYS A 176 -0.45 5.17 26.22
N VAL A 177 -0.80 4.64 25.06
CA VAL A 177 0.10 3.78 24.27
C VAL A 177 1.32 4.54 23.76
N ILE A 178 1.13 5.65 23.04
CA ILE A 178 2.25 6.40 22.44
C ILE A 178 3.25 6.89 23.50
N PRO A 179 2.84 7.53 24.61
CA PRO A 179 3.77 7.98 25.65
C PRO A 179 4.52 6.84 26.34
N GLU A 180 3.86 5.72 26.64
CA GLU A 180 4.51 4.56 27.26
C GLU A 180 5.48 3.87 26.31
N LEU A 181 5.09 3.71 25.04
CA LEU A 181 5.92 3.11 24.01
C LEU A 181 7.18 3.93 23.76
N SER A 182 7.06 5.26 23.67
CA SER A 182 8.21 6.16 23.52
C SER A 182 9.21 5.99 24.67
N LYS A 183 8.72 5.93 25.92
CA LYS A 183 9.56 5.68 27.11
C LYS A 183 10.21 4.30 27.08
N TYR A 184 9.48 3.28 26.63
CA TYR A 184 10.00 1.92 26.52
C TYR A 184 11.11 1.83 25.49
N ILE A 185 10.91 2.37 24.28
CA ILE A 185 11.91 2.37 23.21
C ILE A 185 13.18 3.09 23.68
N ALA A 186 13.04 4.24 24.37
CA ALA A 186 14.18 5.00 24.88
C ALA A 186 15.00 4.22 25.92
N LYS A 187 14.36 3.38 26.75
CA LYS A 187 15.01 2.61 27.83
C LYS A 187 15.57 1.27 27.39
N ASN A 188 15.05 0.67 26.33
CA ASN A 188 15.33 -0.73 25.97
C ASN A 188 16.05 -0.87 24.63
N LYS A 189 16.74 0.18 24.15
CA LYS A 189 17.36 0.27 22.81
C LYS A 189 18.15 -0.98 22.41
N GLU A 190 18.88 -1.59 23.35
CA GLU A 190 19.72 -2.77 23.12
C GLU A 190 18.94 -4.06 22.82
N THR A 191 17.67 -4.13 23.22
CA THR A 191 16.81 -5.32 23.03
C THR A 191 15.90 -5.23 21.80
N LEU A 192 15.84 -4.04 21.19
CA LEU A 192 14.97 -3.78 20.04
C LEU A 192 15.66 -4.23 18.76
N ILE A 193 14.89 -4.83 17.85
CA ILE A 193 15.42 -5.34 16.58
C ILE A 193 14.77 -4.52 15.45
N PRO A 194 15.49 -3.59 14.81
CA PRO A 194 14.96 -2.81 13.70
C PRO A 194 14.41 -3.69 12.59
N GLN A 195 13.28 -3.29 12.02
CA GLN A 195 12.65 -3.94 10.88
C GLN A 195 12.50 -2.97 9.70
N PRO A 196 12.42 -3.45 8.45
CA PRO A 196 12.19 -2.57 7.29
C PRO A 196 10.71 -2.17 7.24
N ILE A 197 10.37 -1.03 7.82
CA ILE A 197 8.98 -0.63 8.06
C ILE A 197 8.38 0.19 6.91
N ALA A 198 9.23 0.83 6.11
CA ALA A 198 8.84 1.56 4.92
C ALA A 198 9.99 1.58 3.90
N VAL A 199 9.66 1.78 2.63
CA VAL A 199 10.65 1.91 1.56
C VAL A 199 10.32 3.04 0.63
N GLU A 200 11.35 3.63 0.06
CA GLU A 200 11.23 4.48 -1.11
C GLU A 200 11.57 3.62 -2.33
N ILE A 201 10.71 3.64 -3.35
CA ILE A 201 10.92 2.88 -4.57
C ILE A 201 11.01 3.81 -5.78
N ASN A 202 11.81 3.41 -6.76
CA ASN A 202 12.05 4.16 -7.99
C ASN A 202 11.02 3.86 -9.10
N GLU A 203 10.17 2.85 -8.92
CA GLU A 203 9.08 2.49 -9.85
C GLU A 203 7.70 2.70 -9.23
N PRO A 204 6.67 3.05 -10.02
CA PRO A 204 5.33 3.21 -9.49
C PRO A 204 4.73 1.89 -8.96
N LEU A 205 4.35 1.87 -7.68
CA LEU A 205 3.58 0.76 -7.07
C LEU A 205 2.24 0.55 -7.77
N SER A 206 1.63 1.61 -8.28
CA SER A 206 0.31 1.55 -8.88
C SER A 206 0.37 1.71 -10.39
N VAL A 207 -0.13 0.69 -11.07
CA VAL A 207 -1.11 0.89 -12.12
C VAL A 207 -2.42 0.85 -11.33
N SER A 208 -2.93 1.99 -10.82
CA SER A 208 -4.06 2.00 -9.87
C SER A 208 -5.25 1.21 -10.43
N ASN A 209 -6.10 0.56 -9.63
CA ASN A 209 -7.28 -0.13 -10.19
C ASN A 209 -8.16 0.82 -11.04
N LEU A 210 -8.13 2.11 -10.73
CA LEU A 210 -8.72 3.15 -11.57
C LEU A 210 -7.97 3.33 -12.90
N TYR A 211 -6.64 3.30 -12.88
CA TYR A 211 -5.82 3.33 -14.09
C TYR A 211 -5.99 2.04 -14.90
N LYS A 212 -6.00 0.85 -14.28
CA LYS A 212 -6.38 -0.41 -14.94
C LYS A 212 -7.77 -0.31 -15.56
N GLY A 213 -8.76 0.14 -14.81
CA GLY A 213 -10.12 0.35 -15.30
C GLY A 213 -10.20 1.38 -16.42
N LYS A 214 -9.39 2.45 -16.37
CA LYS A 214 -9.25 3.44 -17.45
C LYS A 214 -8.59 2.82 -18.68
N THR A 215 -7.55 2.01 -18.51
CA THR A 215 -6.90 1.26 -19.59
C THR A 215 -7.88 0.30 -20.23
N VAL A 216 -8.59 -0.53 -19.44
CA VAL A 216 -9.64 -1.42 -19.94
C VAL A 216 -10.71 -0.62 -20.70
N ALA A 217 -11.30 0.41 -20.08
CA ALA A 217 -12.33 1.22 -20.74
C ALA A 217 -11.82 1.94 -22.00
N PHE A 218 -10.55 2.37 -22.02
CA PHE A 218 -9.89 2.91 -23.20
C PHE A 218 -9.76 1.85 -24.28
N THR A 219 -9.20 0.68 -23.97
CA THR A 219 -9.00 -0.43 -24.91
C THR A 219 -10.32 -0.88 -25.51
N VAL A 220 -11.36 -1.10 -24.69
CA VAL A 220 -12.70 -1.48 -25.16
C VAL A 220 -13.29 -0.39 -26.07
N LYS A 221 -13.06 0.91 -25.78
CA LYS A 221 -13.47 1.99 -26.69
C LYS A 221 -12.75 1.96 -28.03
N GLN A 222 -11.48 1.58 -28.07
CA GLN A 222 -10.75 1.44 -29.34
C GLN A 222 -11.26 0.24 -30.14
N ILE A 223 -11.52 -0.90 -29.49
CA ILE A 223 -12.12 -2.07 -30.12
C ILE A 223 -13.51 -1.73 -30.68
N ALA A 224 -14.36 -1.04 -29.91
CA ALA A 224 -15.69 -0.60 -30.36
C ALA A 224 -15.67 0.36 -31.57
N ARG A 225 -14.52 1.00 -31.83
CA ARG A 225 -14.25 1.86 -32.99
C ARG A 225 -13.62 1.11 -34.16
N GLY A 226 -13.38 -0.20 -34.04
CA GLY A 226 -12.77 -1.03 -35.07
C GLY A 226 -11.28 -0.73 -35.28
N LYS A 227 -10.60 -0.15 -34.29
CA LYS A 227 -9.15 0.08 -34.35
C LYS A 227 -8.39 -1.23 -34.18
N SER A 228 -7.24 -1.38 -34.83
CA SER A 228 -6.34 -2.53 -34.60
C SER A 228 -5.58 -2.39 -33.27
N LEU A 229 -4.95 -3.47 -32.81
CA LEU A 229 -4.08 -3.44 -31.63
C LEU A 229 -2.90 -2.48 -31.83
N GLU A 230 -2.30 -2.46 -33.02
CA GLU A 230 -1.23 -1.52 -33.36
C GLU A 230 -1.72 -0.06 -33.29
N GLU A 231 -2.89 0.23 -33.85
CA GLU A 231 -3.47 1.58 -33.75
C GLU A 231 -3.79 1.95 -32.30
N CYS A 232 -4.29 1.00 -31.50
CA CYS A 232 -4.60 1.21 -30.09
C CYS A 232 -3.36 1.59 -29.28
N LEU A 233 -2.25 0.85 -29.45
CA LEU A 233 -0.97 1.12 -28.80
C LEU A 233 -0.41 2.48 -29.24
N ARG A 234 -0.45 2.79 -30.54
CA ARG A 234 -0.01 4.11 -31.04
C ARG A 234 -0.85 5.27 -30.54
N SER A 235 -2.12 5.03 -30.23
CA SER A 235 -3.09 6.10 -29.98
C SER A 235 -2.97 6.74 -28.61
N ASN A 236 -2.20 6.21 -27.64
CA ASN A 236 -1.86 6.82 -26.33
C ASN A 236 -1.08 5.80 -25.42
N SER A 237 -0.10 5.05 -25.94
CA SER A 237 0.66 4.05 -25.14
C SER A 237 1.22 4.61 -23.83
N ASP A 238 1.66 5.87 -23.84
CA ASP A 238 2.34 6.46 -22.68
C ASP A 238 1.38 6.76 -21.50
N LEU A 239 0.07 6.75 -21.76
CA LEU A 239 -0.97 7.04 -20.77
C LEU A 239 -1.66 5.80 -20.21
N TYR A 240 -1.41 4.62 -20.79
CA TYR A 240 -2.12 3.39 -20.45
C TYR A 240 -1.16 2.19 -20.40
N ASP A 241 -1.49 1.21 -19.56
CA ASP A 241 -0.68 -0.01 -19.39
C ASP A 241 -0.74 -0.90 -20.64
N GLU A 242 0.40 -1.09 -21.32
CA GLU A 242 0.47 -1.90 -22.55
C GLU A 242 0.10 -3.37 -22.33
N ASP A 243 0.50 -3.97 -21.21
CA ASP A 243 0.20 -5.37 -20.91
C ASP A 243 -1.32 -5.57 -20.75
N ILE A 244 -1.99 -4.62 -20.08
CA ILE A 244 -3.45 -4.65 -19.94
C ILE A 244 -4.16 -4.40 -21.29
N ILE A 245 -3.60 -3.57 -22.17
CA ILE A 245 -4.14 -3.40 -23.53
C ILE A 245 -4.09 -4.73 -24.27
N LEU A 246 -2.97 -5.44 -24.20
CA LEU A 246 -2.76 -6.73 -24.85
C LEU A 246 -3.73 -7.80 -24.33
N ASP A 247 -3.85 -7.94 -23.01
CA ASP A 247 -4.75 -8.90 -22.37
C ASP A 247 -6.21 -8.69 -22.79
N VAL A 248 -6.69 -7.44 -22.73
CA VAL A 248 -8.08 -7.10 -23.11
C VAL A 248 -8.32 -7.34 -24.60
N TYR A 249 -7.33 -7.08 -25.46
CA TYR A 249 -7.44 -7.37 -26.89
C TYR A 249 -7.53 -8.87 -27.16
N GLU A 250 -6.66 -9.67 -26.54
CA GLU A 250 -6.68 -11.12 -26.70
C GLU A 250 -8.00 -11.71 -26.20
N GLU A 251 -8.52 -11.22 -25.08
CA GLU A 251 -9.81 -11.66 -24.54
C GLU A 251 -10.99 -11.30 -25.45
N MET A 252 -11.05 -10.05 -25.94
CA MET A 252 -12.20 -9.55 -26.68
C MET A 252 -12.17 -9.83 -28.19
N VAL A 253 -10.98 -9.95 -28.79
CA VAL A 253 -10.80 -10.12 -30.24
C VAL A 253 -10.27 -11.52 -30.57
N GLY A 254 -9.55 -12.16 -29.64
CA GLY A 254 -8.84 -13.41 -29.85
C GLY A 254 -7.41 -13.19 -30.34
N LYS A 255 -6.70 -14.29 -30.61
CA LYS A 255 -5.33 -14.26 -31.16
C LYS A 255 -5.36 -13.82 -32.62
N VAL A 256 -5.10 -12.53 -32.85
CA VAL A 256 -5.01 -11.91 -34.18
C VAL A 256 -3.66 -11.19 -34.33
N LYS A 257 -3.24 -10.88 -35.57
CA LYS A 257 -2.02 -10.08 -35.76
C LYS A 257 -2.27 -8.65 -35.27
N LYS A 258 -1.21 -7.95 -34.84
CA LYS A 258 -1.33 -6.57 -34.33
C LYS A 258 -1.98 -5.60 -35.32
N THR A 259 -1.82 -5.87 -36.62
CA THR A 259 -2.36 -5.08 -37.74
C THR A 259 -3.82 -5.41 -38.07
N ASP A 260 -4.35 -6.54 -37.60
CA ASP A 260 -5.70 -6.99 -37.95
C ASP A 260 -6.74 -6.12 -37.23
N THR A 261 -7.81 -5.79 -37.93
CA THR A 261 -8.94 -5.07 -37.34
C THR A 261 -9.86 -6.04 -36.60
N PRO A 262 -10.49 -5.62 -35.48
CA PRO A 262 -11.46 -6.44 -34.76
C PRO A 262 -12.63 -6.84 -35.66
N SER A 263 -13.11 -8.09 -35.50
CA SER A 263 -14.31 -8.55 -36.20
C SER A 263 -15.57 -7.78 -35.75
N ASP A 264 -16.60 -7.76 -36.59
CA ASP A 264 -17.88 -7.10 -36.26
C ASP A 264 -18.51 -7.65 -34.96
N ASP A 265 -18.31 -8.94 -34.68
CA ASP A 265 -18.71 -9.55 -33.42
C ASP A 265 -17.96 -8.94 -32.22
N ALA A 266 -16.63 -8.86 -32.29
CA ALA A 266 -15.81 -8.25 -31.25
C ALA A 266 -16.16 -6.77 -31.03
N VAL A 267 -16.36 -6.02 -32.12
CA VAL A 267 -16.82 -4.62 -32.07
C VAL A 267 -18.18 -4.51 -31.37
N SER A 268 -19.11 -5.40 -31.68
CA SER A 268 -20.46 -5.42 -31.08
C SER A 268 -20.40 -5.78 -29.59
N ARG A 269 -19.60 -6.77 -29.19
CA ARG A 269 -19.36 -7.12 -27.78
C ARG A 269 -18.78 -5.93 -27.01
N ALA A 270 -17.78 -5.24 -27.56
CA ALA A 270 -17.18 -4.07 -26.94
C ALA A 270 -18.19 -2.92 -26.76
N ARG A 271 -19.07 -2.67 -27.73
CA ARG A 271 -20.15 -1.67 -27.63
C ARG A 271 -21.16 -2.03 -26.55
N ASN A 272 -21.54 -3.30 -26.45
CA ASN A 272 -22.45 -3.78 -25.40
C ASN A 272 -21.84 -3.60 -24.01
N TRP A 273 -20.58 -4.02 -23.84
CA TRP A 273 -19.85 -3.82 -22.58
C TRP A 273 -19.83 -2.35 -22.15
N LEU A 274 -19.55 -1.42 -23.07
CA LEU A 274 -19.54 0.02 -22.80
C LEU A 274 -20.91 0.60 -22.43
N ARG A 275 -22.00 -0.06 -22.84
CA ARG A 275 -23.36 0.33 -22.45
C ARG A 275 -23.68 -0.15 -21.05
N ASP A 276 -23.21 -1.33 -20.67
CA ASP A 276 -23.53 -1.96 -19.39
C ASP A 276 -22.75 -1.35 -18.21
N ILE A 277 -21.64 -0.66 -18.49
CA ILE A 277 -20.83 0.05 -17.47
C ILE A 277 -21.20 1.54 -17.29
N ARG A 278 -22.25 2.03 -17.96
CA ARG A 278 -22.80 3.39 -17.79
C ARG A 278 -23.94 3.41 -16.80
#